data_AF-A0A9P7KQM3-F1
#
_entry.id   AF-A0A9P7KQM3-F1
#
_cell.length_a   1.000
_cell.length_b   1.000
_cell.length_c   1.000
_cell.angle_alpha   90.00
_cell.angle_beta   90.00
_cell.angle_gamma   90.00
#
_symmetry.space_group_name_H-M   'P 1'
#
loop_
_entity.id
_entity.type
_entity.pdbx_description
1 polymer ?
#
loop_
_entity_poly.entity_id
_entity_poly.type
_entity_poly.pdbx_seq_one_letter_code
_entity_poly.pdbx_strand_id
1 'polypeptide(L)'
;MHVPNVQPPLPSDYEVHPTHPIHRVPYQLAQFWEHGVRQRAEDKTARLQAERKKQQLKTGSATGLGAGEVPRDLREATKRSPVVRTWVRSLEEPVRQFLASQQAIAETQAVAADEDADSAAEQMDSDDEEIVFVGRNGAMRELKEKKATWKHAHREVSQETVDSGMVFDSFGTDESAAFKRWLTHAISDYYGIQSRSVNLSNPTRRVVYVGLKTSQGILPSRNLPRPMWEVC
;
A
#
# COMPACT_ATOMS: atom_id res chain seq x y z
N MET A 1 -6.64 -47.66 -40.55
CA MET A 1 -6.79 -48.06 -39.15
C MET A 1 -8.16 -47.59 -38.66
N HIS A 2 -9.13 -48.50 -38.58
CA HIS A 2 -10.48 -48.20 -38.10
C HIS A 2 -10.48 -48.43 -36.59
N VAL A 3 -10.81 -47.41 -35.78
CA VAL A 3 -10.84 -47.54 -34.32
C VAL A 3 -12.20 -48.15 -33.93
N PRO A 4 -12.24 -49.35 -33.34
CA PRO A 4 -13.48 -50.14 -33.21
C PRO A 4 -14.54 -49.54 -32.29
N ASN A 5 -14.22 -48.48 -31.53
CA ASN A 5 -15.12 -47.83 -30.57
C ASN A 5 -15.45 -46.38 -30.93
N VAL A 6 -15.12 -45.93 -32.15
CA VAL A 6 -15.43 -44.56 -32.58
C VAL A 6 -16.76 -44.57 -33.31
N GLN A 7 -17.81 -44.18 -32.60
CA GLN A 7 -19.09 -43.85 -33.22
C GLN A 7 -19.02 -42.41 -33.77
N PRO A 8 -19.35 -42.18 -35.05
CA PRO A 8 -19.44 -40.82 -35.58
C PRO A 8 -20.52 -40.05 -34.82
N PRO A 9 -20.35 -38.73 -34.61
CA PRO A 9 -21.35 -37.93 -33.92
C PRO A 9 -22.69 -38.03 -34.66
N LEU A 10 -23.74 -38.27 -33.89
CA LEU A 10 -25.09 -38.33 -34.41
C LEU A 10 -25.57 -36.90 -34.69
N PRO A 11 -26.51 -36.69 -35.63
CA PRO A 11 -27.14 -35.38 -35.83
C PRO A 11 -27.70 -34.76 -34.53
N SER A 12 -28.13 -35.60 -33.58
CA SER A 12 -28.57 -35.19 -32.24
C SER A 12 -27.48 -34.55 -31.39
N ASP A 13 -26.21 -34.89 -31.61
CA ASP A 13 -25.08 -34.33 -30.85
C ASP A 13 -24.83 -32.86 -31.23
N TYR A 14 -25.37 -32.42 -32.38
CA TYR A 14 -25.34 -31.04 -32.85
C TYR A 14 -26.58 -30.24 -32.43
N GLU A 15 -27.57 -30.86 -31.78
CA GLU A 15 -28.74 -30.15 -31.27
C GLU A 15 -28.36 -29.29 -30.06
N VAL A 16 -28.85 -28.06 -30.03
CA VAL A 16 -28.56 -27.12 -28.95
C VAL A 16 -29.39 -27.51 -27.72
N HIS A 17 -28.77 -28.23 -26.79
CA HIS A 17 -29.36 -28.56 -25.48
C HIS A 17 -28.71 -27.76 -24.35
N PRO A 18 -29.47 -27.36 -23.31
CA PRO A 18 -28.87 -26.73 -22.14
C PRO A 18 -27.85 -27.65 -21.48
N THR A 19 -26.64 -27.13 -21.23
CA THR A 19 -25.55 -27.86 -20.57
C THR A 19 -25.72 -27.97 -19.06
N HIS A 20 -26.78 -27.36 -18.51
CA HIS A 20 -27.12 -27.39 -17.09
C HIS A 20 -28.46 -28.13 -16.87
N PRO A 21 -28.64 -28.81 -15.73
CA PRO A 21 -29.90 -29.48 -15.42
C PRO A 21 -31.06 -28.47 -15.41
N ILE A 22 -32.16 -28.83 -16.07
CA ILE A 22 -33.37 -27.99 -16.15
C ILE A 22 -34.36 -28.47 -15.09
N HIS A 23 -34.68 -27.61 -14.13
CA HIS A 23 -35.72 -27.88 -13.14
C HIS A 23 -37.00 -27.11 -13.52
N ARG A 24 -38.07 -27.84 -13.83
CA ARG A 24 -39.39 -27.23 -14.06
C ARG A 24 -40.05 -26.94 -12.71
N VAL A 25 -40.04 -25.68 -12.30
CA VAL A 25 -40.68 -25.23 -11.06
C VAL A 25 -42.06 -24.66 -11.39
N PRO A 26 -43.16 -25.16 -10.77
CA PRO A 26 -44.48 -24.56 -10.93
C PRO A 26 -44.48 -23.09 -10.52
N TYR A 27 -45.21 -22.26 -11.27
CA TYR A 27 -45.17 -20.80 -11.08
C TYR A 27 -45.49 -20.35 -9.64
N GLN A 28 -46.42 -21.04 -8.97
CA GLN A 28 -46.79 -20.79 -7.57
C GLN A 28 -45.61 -20.96 -6.59
N LEU A 29 -44.64 -21.82 -6.92
CA LEU A 29 -43.47 -22.11 -6.10
C LEU A 29 -42.22 -21.35 -6.58
N ALA A 30 -42.28 -20.72 -7.76
CA ALA A 30 -41.14 -20.06 -8.37
C ALA A 30 -40.57 -18.95 -7.47
N GLN A 31 -41.43 -18.17 -6.80
CA GLN A 31 -40.99 -17.10 -5.90
C GLN A 31 -40.10 -17.64 -4.77
N PHE A 32 -40.51 -18.73 -4.13
CA PHE A 32 -39.74 -19.34 -3.04
C PHE A 32 -38.44 -19.99 -3.54
N TRP A 33 -38.47 -20.58 -4.74
CA TRP A 33 -37.28 -21.13 -5.38
C TRP A 33 -36.23 -20.04 -5.66
N GLU A 34 -36.64 -18.92 -6.25
CA GLU A 34 -35.77 -17.76 -6.52
C GLU A 34 -35.17 -17.19 -5.22
N HIS A 35 -35.97 -17.08 -4.15
CA HIS A 35 -35.46 -16.63 -2.84
C HIS A 35 -34.36 -17.56 -2.30
N GLY A 36 -34.55 -18.87 -2.37
CA GLY A 36 -33.55 -19.85 -1.91
C GLY A 36 -32.28 -19.86 -2.77
N VAL A 37 -32.41 -19.74 -4.10
CA VAL A 37 -31.26 -19.62 -5.01
C VAL A 37 -30.50 -18.33 -4.73
N ARG A 38 -31.20 -17.21 -4.55
CA ARG A 38 -30.59 -15.91 -4.23
C ARG A 38 -29.85 -15.95 -2.91
N GLN A 39 -30.44 -16.50 -1.84
CA GLN A 39 -29.76 -16.66 -0.56
C GLN A 39 -28.50 -17.50 -0.68
N ARG A 40 -28.52 -18.63 -1.40
CA ARG A 40 -27.31 -19.45 -1.60
C ARG A 40 -26.23 -18.70 -2.39
N ALA A 41 -26.62 -17.88 -3.37
CA ALA A 41 -25.68 -17.05 -4.13
C ALA A 41 -25.08 -15.95 -3.24
N GLU A 42 -25.90 -15.27 -2.44
CA GLU A 42 -25.48 -14.27 -1.45
C GLU A 42 -24.54 -14.91 -0.41
N ASP A 43 -24.89 -16.06 0.14
CA ASP A 43 -24.05 -16.80 1.10
C ASP A 43 -22.71 -17.23 0.49
N LYS A 44 -22.73 -17.75 -0.74
CA LYS A 44 -21.50 -18.14 -1.45
C LYS A 44 -20.62 -16.94 -1.71
N THR A 45 -21.19 -15.81 -2.14
CA THR A 45 -20.44 -14.57 -2.37
C THR A 45 -19.90 -14.00 -1.06
N ALA A 46 -20.68 -13.99 0.02
CA ALA A 46 -20.24 -13.58 1.35
C ALA A 46 -19.10 -14.46 1.89
N ARG A 47 -19.19 -15.78 1.72
CA ARG A 47 -18.11 -16.73 2.09
C ARG A 47 -16.83 -16.46 1.33
N LEU A 48 -16.91 -16.31 0.00
CA LEU A 48 -15.75 -15.99 -0.84
C LEU A 48 -15.12 -14.65 -0.47
N GLN A 49 -15.93 -13.65 -0.11
CA GLN A 49 -15.43 -12.37 0.39
C GLN A 49 -14.73 -12.51 1.74
N ALA A 50 -15.29 -13.29 2.67
CA ALA A 50 -14.68 -13.54 3.97
C ALA A 50 -13.36 -14.32 3.85
N GLU A 51 -13.29 -15.31 2.96
CA GLU A 51 -12.06 -16.05 2.66
C GLU A 51 -10.98 -15.15 2.07
N ARG A 52 -11.31 -14.27 1.12
CA ARG A 52 -10.39 -13.26 0.60
C ARG A 52 -9.83 -12.36 1.70
N LYS A 53 -10.70 -11.85 2.59
CA LYS A 53 -10.27 -11.04 3.74
C LYS A 53 -9.33 -11.81 4.67
N LYS A 54 -9.59 -13.09 4.93
CA LYS A 54 -8.70 -13.95 5.73
C LYS A 54 -7.36 -14.19 5.06
N GLN A 55 -7.33 -14.39 3.74
CA GLN A 55 -6.08 -14.52 2.99
C GLN A 55 -5.27 -13.23 3.02
N GLN A 56 -5.91 -12.07 2.87
CA GLN A 56 -5.25 -10.77 2.95
C GLN A 56 -4.53 -10.57 4.29
N LEU A 57 -5.16 -10.93 5.41
CA LEU A 57 -4.56 -10.83 6.74
C LEU A 57 -3.34 -11.76 6.95
N LYS A 58 -3.29 -12.90 6.25
CA LYS A 58 -2.23 -13.91 6.43
C LYS A 58 -0.91 -13.52 5.78
N THR A 59 -0.94 -12.67 4.76
CA THR A 59 0.25 -12.12 4.08
C THR A 59 0.90 -10.96 4.85
N GLY A 60 0.32 -10.53 5.98
CA GLY A 60 0.90 -9.51 6.85
C GLY A 60 0.87 -8.07 6.30
N SER A 61 0.28 -7.86 5.12
CA SER A 61 -0.04 -6.55 4.57
C SER A 61 -1.46 -6.17 4.99
N ALA A 62 -1.70 -4.90 5.31
CA ALA A 62 -3.03 -4.39 5.63
C ALA A 62 -4.02 -4.53 4.45
N THR A 63 -3.49 -4.72 3.24
CA THR A 63 -4.23 -4.91 1.98
C THR A 63 -4.07 -6.32 1.38
N GLY A 64 -3.08 -7.09 1.83
CA GLY A 64 -2.82 -8.46 1.39
C GLY A 64 -2.21 -8.58 0.00
N LEU A 65 -1.64 -7.49 -0.53
CA LEU A 65 -1.10 -7.39 -1.89
C LEU A 65 0.43 -7.39 -1.85
N GLY A 66 1.06 -7.89 -2.92
CA GLY A 66 2.51 -7.85 -3.06
C GLY A 66 3.01 -6.42 -3.30
N ALA A 67 4.30 -6.19 -3.06
CA ALA A 67 4.93 -4.91 -3.41
C ALA A 67 4.68 -4.59 -4.89
N GLY A 68 4.27 -3.35 -5.18
CA GLY A 68 3.93 -2.91 -6.54
C GLY A 68 2.49 -3.20 -7.01
N GLU A 69 1.63 -3.85 -6.21
CA GLU A 69 0.22 -4.09 -6.55
C GLU A 69 -0.73 -3.11 -5.83
N VAL A 70 -1.66 -2.51 -6.58
CA VAL A 70 -2.58 -1.48 -6.09
C VAL A 70 -3.89 -2.09 -5.59
N PRO A 71 -4.39 -1.72 -4.39
CA PRO A 71 -5.68 -2.18 -3.89
C PRO A 71 -6.83 -1.89 -4.84
N ARG A 72 -7.67 -2.91 -5.11
CA ARG A 72 -8.88 -2.75 -5.92
C ARG A 72 -9.79 -1.65 -5.37
N ASP A 73 -9.94 -1.60 -4.05
CA ASP A 73 -10.74 -0.59 -3.36
C ASP A 73 -10.22 0.84 -3.61
N LEU A 74 -8.89 1.01 -3.74
CA LEU A 74 -8.27 2.29 -4.08
C LEU A 74 -8.56 2.69 -5.52
N ARG A 75 -8.52 1.74 -6.46
CA ARG A 75 -8.87 1.99 -7.87
C ARG A 75 -10.35 2.38 -8.01
N GLU A 76 -11.22 1.69 -7.29
CA GLU A 76 -12.66 2.01 -7.24
C GLU A 76 -12.91 3.39 -6.58
N ALA A 77 -12.22 3.70 -5.48
CA ALA A 77 -12.30 4.99 -4.81
C ALA A 77 -11.81 6.15 -5.69
N THR A 78 -10.70 5.95 -6.42
CA THR A 78 -10.14 6.94 -7.36
C THR A 78 -11.07 7.17 -8.56
N LYS A 79 -11.69 6.11 -9.07
CA LYS A 79 -12.72 6.21 -10.11
C LYS A 79 -13.94 6.99 -9.63
N ARG A 80 -14.34 6.82 -8.37
CA ARG A 80 -15.51 7.51 -7.78
C ARG A 80 -15.23 8.97 -7.43
N SER A 81 -14.03 9.27 -6.94
CA SER A 81 -13.63 10.62 -6.53
C SER A 81 -12.20 10.92 -6.99
N PRO A 82 -11.99 11.86 -7.93
CA PRO A 82 -10.67 12.19 -8.43
C PRO A 82 -9.78 12.87 -7.36
N VAL A 83 -10.37 13.41 -6.29
CA VAL A 83 -9.65 13.99 -5.15
C VAL A 83 -8.86 12.92 -4.39
N VAL A 84 -9.30 11.67 -4.42
CA VAL A 84 -8.54 10.56 -3.80
C VAL A 84 -7.16 10.45 -4.46
N ARG A 85 -7.07 10.65 -5.78
CA ARG A 85 -5.80 10.64 -6.51
C ARG A 85 -4.83 11.71 -6.03
N THR A 86 -5.35 12.90 -5.74
CA THR A 86 -4.51 14.01 -5.25
C THR A 86 -4.03 13.75 -3.83
N TRP A 87 -4.85 13.12 -2.99
CA TRP A 87 -4.43 12.65 -1.67
C TRP A 87 -3.34 11.59 -1.76
N VAL A 88 -3.50 10.58 -2.64
CA VAL A 88 -2.48 9.55 -2.91
C VAL A 88 -1.15 10.23 -3.25
N ARG A 89 -1.15 11.14 -4.23
CA ARG A 89 0.07 11.89 -4.61
C ARG A 89 0.68 12.64 -3.42
N SER A 90 -0.13 13.37 -2.67
CA SER A 90 0.37 14.17 -1.54
C SER A 90 0.96 13.35 -0.39
N LEU A 91 0.49 12.12 -0.19
CA LEU A 91 0.97 11.22 0.85
C LEU A 91 2.12 10.34 0.37
N GLU A 92 2.17 10.02 -0.92
CA GLU A 92 3.17 9.16 -1.54
C GLU A 92 4.48 9.90 -1.83
N GLU A 93 4.41 11.15 -2.28
CA GLU A 93 5.60 11.94 -2.60
C GLU A 93 6.60 12.02 -1.42
N PRO A 94 6.17 12.29 -0.17
CA PRO A 94 7.05 12.21 1.00
C PRO A 94 7.69 10.83 1.22
N VAL A 95 6.92 9.75 0.99
CA VAL A 95 7.42 8.38 1.19
C VAL A 95 8.51 8.07 0.17
N ARG A 96 8.35 8.49 -1.09
CA ARG A 96 9.38 8.31 -2.12
C ARG A 96 10.64 9.11 -1.83
N GLN A 97 10.49 10.36 -1.37
CA GLN A 97 11.63 11.20 -0.96
C GLN A 97 12.39 10.57 0.21
N PHE A 98 11.67 10.05 1.21
CA PHE A 98 12.26 9.33 2.34
C PHE A 98 12.98 8.06 1.89
N LEU A 99 12.40 7.27 0.98
CA LEU A 99 13.06 6.07 0.46
C LEU A 99 14.32 6.41 -0.35
N ALA A 100 14.28 7.46 -1.17
CA ALA A 100 15.43 7.93 -1.93
C ALA A 100 16.56 8.43 -1.00
N SER A 101 16.23 9.18 0.07
CA SER A 101 17.24 9.62 1.04
C SER A 101 17.87 8.45 1.78
N GLN A 102 17.08 7.45 2.17
CA GLN A 102 17.59 6.24 2.81
C GLN A 102 18.48 5.41 1.88
N GLN A 103 18.15 5.32 0.59
CA GLN A 103 19.00 4.67 -0.41
C GLN A 103 20.33 5.41 -0.59
N ALA A 104 20.31 6.74 -0.66
CA ALA A 104 21.53 7.55 -0.76
C ALA A 104 22.44 7.36 0.48
N ILE A 105 21.87 7.36 1.69
CA ILE A 105 22.63 7.12 2.93
C ILE A 105 23.26 5.71 2.92
N ALA A 106 22.51 4.69 2.48
CA ALA A 106 23.02 3.32 2.39
C ALA A 106 24.15 3.19 1.35
N GLU A 107 24.08 3.93 0.24
CA GLU A 107 25.13 3.97 -0.77
C GLU A 107 26.41 4.64 -0.21
N THR A 108 26.29 5.78 0.47
CA THR A 108 27.45 6.44 1.10
C THR A 108 28.11 5.56 2.16
N GLN A 109 27.31 4.86 2.99
CA GLN A 109 27.85 3.92 3.99
C GLN A 109 28.51 2.70 3.35
N ALA A 110 28.00 2.20 2.23
CA ALA A 110 28.61 1.09 1.51
C ALA A 110 29.94 1.48 0.84
N VAL A 111 30.07 2.72 0.37
CA VAL A 111 31.34 3.25 -0.19
C VAL A 111 32.37 3.48 0.92
N ALA A 112 31.96 4.05 2.05
CA ALA A 112 32.84 4.24 3.21
C ALA A 112 33.40 2.89 3.74
N ALA A 113 32.57 1.84 3.76
CA ALA A 113 33.00 0.51 4.17
C ALA A 113 34.01 -0.17 3.22
N ASP A 114 34.11 0.27 1.96
CA ASP A 114 35.09 -0.23 0.97
C ASP A 114 36.42 0.56 1.00
N GLU A 115 36.42 1.78 1.57
CA GLU A 115 37.61 2.63 1.74
C GLU A 115 38.27 2.51 3.13
N ASP A 116 37.60 1.87 4.09
CA ASP A 116 38.11 1.59 5.46
C ASP A 116 39.08 0.39 5.53
N ALA A 117 40.03 0.34 4.60
CA ALA A 117 41.29 -0.40 4.77
C ALA A 117 42.51 0.51 4.96
N ASP A 118 42.41 1.85 4.78
CA ASP A 118 43.62 2.69 4.93
C ASP A 118 43.43 4.19 5.28
N SER A 119 42.29 4.66 5.82
CA SER A 119 42.15 6.08 6.20
C SER A 119 41.19 6.34 7.39
N ALA A 120 41.44 5.67 8.51
CA ALA A 120 40.68 5.83 9.76
C ALA A 120 40.96 7.13 10.56
N ALA A 121 41.44 8.19 9.92
CA ALA A 121 41.66 9.48 10.57
C ALA A 121 41.82 10.56 9.51
N GLU A 122 40.73 11.22 9.11
CA GLU A 122 40.66 12.63 8.65
C GLU A 122 39.34 12.84 7.90
N GLN A 123 38.25 13.14 8.65
CA GLN A 123 37.12 14.01 8.24
C GLN A 123 36.02 13.97 9.32
N MET A 124 36.43 14.26 10.56
CA MET A 124 35.55 14.93 11.51
C MET A 124 35.96 16.40 11.47
N ASP A 125 35.17 17.23 10.76
CA ASP A 125 35.02 18.70 10.90
C ASP A 125 34.77 19.36 9.54
N SER A 126 33.50 19.68 9.26
CA SER A 126 33.08 20.73 8.30
C SER A 126 31.61 21.06 8.57
N ASP A 127 31.38 21.69 9.73
CA ASP A 127 30.17 22.47 10.01
C ASP A 127 30.48 23.93 9.62
N ASP A 128 30.25 24.28 8.35
CA ASP A 128 30.28 25.68 7.87
C ASP A 128 29.45 25.81 6.56
N GLU A 129 28.12 25.65 6.67
CA GLU A 129 27.21 26.15 5.64
C GLU A 129 26.94 27.65 5.89
N GLU A 130 27.51 28.49 5.03
CA GLU A 130 27.27 29.93 4.93
C GLU A 130 25.77 30.25 4.90
N ILE A 131 25.25 30.80 6.00
CA ILE A 131 23.87 31.31 6.06
C ILE A 131 23.82 32.65 5.30
N VAL A 132 23.56 32.60 4.00
CA VAL A 132 23.24 33.80 3.21
C VAL A 132 21.84 34.27 3.60
N PHE A 133 21.76 35.24 4.52
CA PHE A 133 20.51 35.90 4.92
C PHE A 133 19.93 36.71 3.75
N VAL A 134 19.23 36.06 2.82
CA VAL A 134 18.35 36.75 1.87
C VAL A 134 17.01 36.96 2.57
N GLY A 135 16.85 38.13 3.18
CA GLY A 135 15.60 38.56 3.79
C GLY A 135 14.45 38.58 2.79
N ARG A 136 13.53 37.61 2.88
CA ARG A 136 12.16 37.72 2.36
C ARG A 136 11.22 36.77 3.09
N ASN A 137 10.58 37.29 4.13
CA ASN A 137 9.80 36.59 5.16
C ASN A 137 8.47 35.96 4.68
N GLY A 138 8.31 35.69 3.38
CA GLY A 138 7.09 35.08 2.79
C GLY A 138 7.25 33.61 2.41
N ALA A 139 8.38 33.23 1.80
CA ALA A 139 8.57 31.88 1.28
C ALA A 139 8.72 30.81 2.38
N MET A 140 9.29 31.18 3.53
CA MET A 140 9.51 30.25 4.64
C MET A 140 8.20 29.80 5.31
N ARG A 141 7.16 30.63 5.32
CA ARG A 141 5.86 30.28 5.92
C ARG A 141 5.08 29.31 5.03
N GLU A 142 5.03 29.54 3.73
CA GLU A 142 4.35 28.64 2.78
C GLU A 142 5.09 27.30 2.67
N LEU A 143 6.43 27.30 2.73
CA LEU A 143 7.23 26.08 2.80
C LEU A 143 6.98 25.32 4.11
N LYS A 144 6.83 26.02 5.25
CA LYS A 144 6.55 25.44 6.57
C LYS A 144 5.13 24.88 6.68
N GLU A 145 4.16 25.52 6.05
CA GLU A 145 2.76 25.04 5.98
C GLU A 145 2.62 23.83 5.04
N LYS A 146 3.37 23.76 3.93
CA LYS A 146 3.43 22.55 3.06
C LYS A 146 4.26 21.41 3.69
N LYS A 147 5.32 21.72 4.43
CA LYS A 147 6.21 20.74 5.12
C LYS A 147 5.63 20.18 6.42
N ALA A 148 4.61 20.78 7.03
CA ALA A 148 4.11 20.34 8.33
C ALA A 148 3.11 19.18 8.27
N THR A 149 3.05 18.40 7.18
CA THR A 149 2.14 17.24 7.13
C THR A 149 2.76 15.97 7.68
N TRP A 150 4.08 15.86 7.63
CA TRP A 150 4.86 14.71 8.08
C TRP A 150 6.16 15.16 8.75
N LYS A 151 6.69 14.33 9.66
CA LYS A 151 7.93 14.60 10.39
C LYS A 151 8.84 13.38 10.33
N HIS A 152 10.16 13.57 10.25
CA HIS A 152 11.09 12.47 10.45
C HIS A 152 11.02 12.01 11.92
N ALA A 153 10.89 10.70 12.13
CA ALA A 153 11.09 10.07 13.42
C ALA A 153 12.42 9.35 13.40
N HIS A 154 13.27 9.71 14.35
CA HIS A 154 14.51 9.01 14.63
C HIS A 154 14.31 8.25 15.94
N ARG A 155 14.50 6.92 15.91
CA ARG A 155 14.52 6.12 17.13
C ARG A 155 15.94 5.61 17.35
N GLU A 156 16.63 6.21 18.31
CA GLU A 156 17.88 5.70 18.85
C GLU A 156 17.57 4.71 19.97
N VAL A 157 18.07 3.49 19.86
CA VAL A 157 18.08 2.55 20.98
C VAL A 157 19.53 2.14 21.15
N SER A 158 20.11 2.45 22.32
CA SER A 158 21.46 2.05 22.73
C SER A 158 22.54 2.28 21.68
N GLN A 159 22.85 3.55 21.40
CA GLN A 159 24.00 4.01 20.58
C GLN A 159 24.00 3.63 19.09
N GLU A 160 22.95 2.95 18.59
CA GLU A 160 22.81 2.61 17.18
C GLU A 160 21.50 3.21 16.63
N THR A 161 21.54 3.76 15.41
CA THR A 161 20.38 4.39 14.75
C THR A 161 19.50 3.32 14.11
N VAL A 162 18.85 2.51 14.95
CA VAL A 162 18.20 1.26 14.53
C VAL A 162 16.95 1.48 13.66
N ASP A 163 16.29 2.65 13.69
CA ASP A 163 15.03 2.85 12.96
C ASP A 163 14.86 4.32 12.51
N SER A 164 15.23 4.60 11.26
CA SER A 164 14.86 5.85 10.57
C SER A 164 13.44 5.69 10.04
N GLY A 165 12.54 6.59 10.41
CA GLY A 165 11.14 6.55 10.03
C GLY A 165 10.55 7.93 9.77
N MET A 166 9.29 7.95 9.34
CA MET A 166 8.48 9.13 9.08
C MET A 166 7.14 9.01 9.81
N VAL A 167 6.60 10.15 10.22
CA VAL A 167 5.40 10.26 11.05
C VAL A 167 4.40 11.18 10.37
N PHE A 168 3.21 10.66 10.08
CA PHE A 168 2.08 11.46 9.60
C PHE A 168 1.12 11.78 10.74
N ASP A 169 1.16 13.03 11.21
CA ASP A 169 0.36 13.57 12.32
C ASP A 169 -0.87 14.38 11.83
N SER A 170 -0.83 14.87 10.59
CA SER A 170 -1.70 15.93 10.07
C SER A 170 -2.92 15.45 9.25
N PHE A 171 -3.54 14.32 9.58
CA PHE A 171 -4.70 13.85 8.80
C PHE A 171 -5.98 14.67 9.01
N GLY A 172 -6.00 15.53 10.03
CA GLY A 172 -7.20 16.24 10.51
C GLY A 172 -8.06 15.37 11.42
N THR A 173 -9.13 15.95 11.96
CA THR A 173 -10.17 15.24 12.72
C THR A 173 -11.39 14.89 11.86
N ASP A 174 -11.31 15.14 10.55
CA ASP A 174 -12.41 14.98 9.62
C ASP A 174 -12.72 13.51 9.32
N GLU A 175 -13.90 13.23 8.77
CA GLU A 175 -14.30 11.89 8.31
C GLU A 175 -13.28 11.29 7.31
N SER A 176 -12.61 12.16 6.54
CA SER A 176 -11.54 11.77 5.60
C SER A 176 -10.24 11.30 6.27
N ALA A 177 -10.02 11.59 7.56
CA ALA A 177 -8.77 11.27 8.25
C ALA A 177 -8.56 9.76 8.41
N ALA A 178 -9.64 9.00 8.63
CA ALA A 178 -9.58 7.53 8.67
C ALA A 178 -9.15 6.96 7.31
N PHE A 179 -9.70 7.51 6.22
CA PHE A 179 -9.37 7.10 4.86
C PHE A 179 -7.94 7.46 4.47
N LYS A 180 -7.46 8.67 4.80
CA LYS A 180 -6.07 9.07 4.58
C LYS A 180 -5.09 8.19 5.35
N ARG A 181 -5.43 7.79 6.58
CA ARG A 181 -4.63 6.83 7.37
C ARG A 181 -4.56 5.47 6.68
N TRP A 182 -5.70 4.95 6.23
CA TRP A 182 -5.74 3.71 5.47
C TRP A 182 -4.89 3.80 4.19
N LEU A 183 -4.94 4.94 3.50
CA LEU A 183 -4.12 5.20 2.32
C LEU A 183 -2.62 5.19 2.63
N THR A 184 -2.17 5.78 3.75
CA THR A 184 -0.77 5.69 4.17
C THR A 184 -0.34 4.24 4.40
N HIS A 185 -1.18 3.40 5.03
CA HIS A 185 -0.89 1.98 5.16
C HIS A 185 -0.81 1.27 3.80
N ALA A 186 -1.73 1.57 2.88
CA ALA A 186 -1.70 1.01 1.53
C ALA A 186 -0.46 1.45 0.73
N ILE A 187 -0.02 2.71 0.86
CA ILE A 187 1.23 3.22 0.28
C ILE A 187 2.42 2.45 0.88
N SER A 188 2.45 2.29 2.20
CA SER A 188 3.52 1.55 2.86
C SER A 188 3.60 0.09 2.38
N ASP A 189 2.46 -0.57 2.25
CA ASP A 189 2.38 -1.93 1.68
C ASP A 189 2.88 -1.97 0.23
N TYR A 190 2.50 -0.99 -0.60
CA TYR A 190 2.91 -0.90 -2.00
C TYR A 190 4.44 -0.83 -2.17
N TYR A 191 5.12 -0.10 -1.27
CA TYR A 191 6.58 0.02 -1.25
C TYR A 191 7.28 -1.04 -0.38
N GLY A 192 6.54 -1.93 0.27
CA GLY A 192 7.10 -2.96 1.15
C GLY A 192 7.71 -2.42 2.45
N ILE A 193 7.32 -1.22 2.89
CA ILE A 193 7.77 -0.59 4.14
C ILE A 193 6.78 -0.85 5.27
N GLN A 194 7.28 -0.83 6.50
CA GLN A 194 6.45 -1.09 7.67
C GLN A 194 5.65 0.16 8.03
N SER A 195 4.39 -0.03 8.41
CA SER A 195 3.54 1.04 8.93
C SER A 195 2.87 0.64 10.23
N ARG A 196 2.73 1.59 11.16
CA ARG A 196 2.09 1.40 12.46
C ARG A 196 1.24 2.60 12.83
N SER A 197 -0.06 2.39 13.03
CA SER A 197 -0.94 3.42 13.58
C SER A 197 -0.86 3.43 15.10
N VAL A 198 -0.64 4.62 15.69
CA VAL A 198 -0.58 4.81 17.15
C VAL A 198 -1.55 5.92 17.55
N ASN A 199 -2.27 5.71 18.65
CA ASN A 199 -3.13 6.74 19.26
C ASN A 199 -2.32 7.52 20.29
N LEU A 200 -2.14 8.82 20.08
CA LEU A 200 -1.60 9.72 21.10
C LEU A 200 -2.75 10.19 21.99
N SER A 201 -2.56 10.16 23.31
CA SER A 201 -3.64 10.49 24.26
C SER A 201 -3.78 11.98 24.57
N ASN A 202 -2.93 12.86 24.01
CA ASN A 202 -2.91 14.27 24.38
C ASN A 202 -2.37 15.18 23.25
N PRO A 203 -3.21 15.87 22.46
CA PRO A 203 -4.65 15.62 22.21
C PRO A 203 -4.89 14.26 21.54
N THR A 204 -6.13 13.74 21.58
CA THR A 204 -6.50 12.44 21.00
C THR A 204 -6.36 12.43 19.47
N ARG A 205 -5.15 12.23 18.99
CA ARG A 205 -4.80 12.18 17.57
C ARG A 205 -4.18 10.83 17.28
N ARG A 206 -4.62 10.18 16.19
CA ARG A 206 -3.93 8.98 15.73
C ARG A 206 -3.00 9.31 14.59
N VAL A 207 -1.79 8.83 14.72
CA VAL A 207 -0.64 9.14 13.89
C VAL A 207 -0.17 7.85 13.23
N VAL A 208 0.36 7.95 12.01
CA VAL A 208 0.94 6.79 11.32
C VAL A 208 2.44 6.93 11.29
N TYR A 209 3.12 5.98 11.89
CA TYR A 209 4.56 5.78 11.75
C TYR A 209 4.81 4.90 10.53
N VAL A 210 5.76 5.30 9.70
CA VAL A 210 6.23 4.59 8.52
C VAL A 210 7.73 4.40 8.71
N GLY A 211 8.23 3.18 8.60
CA GLY A 211 9.64 2.86 8.85
C GLY A 211 10.14 1.74 7.95
N LEU A 212 11.45 1.59 7.86
CA LEU A 212 12.07 0.49 7.13
C LEU A 212 11.98 -0.79 7.98
N LYS A 213 11.63 -1.92 7.35
CA LYS A 213 11.54 -3.19 8.06
C LYS A 213 12.95 -3.77 8.29
N THR A 214 13.55 -3.45 9.43
CA THR A 214 14.93 -3.87 9.76
C THR A 214 15.09 -5.36 10.05
N SER A 215 13.99 -6.10 10.28
CA SER A 215 14.05 -7.52 10.69
C SER A 215 14.22 -8.53 9.56
N GLN A 216 14.14 -8.11 8.30
CA GLN A 216 14.33 -8.98 7.13
C GLN A 216 15.00 -8.18 6.02
N GLY A 217 16.33 -7.95 6.14
CA GLY A 217 17.32 -7.35 5.22
C GLY A 217 17.01 -7.13 3.72
N ILE A 218 15.84 -6.62 3.37
CA ILE A 218 15.40 -6.27 2.03
C ILE A 218 15.07 -4.80 2.12
N LEU A 219 16.09 -3.97 1.91
CA LEU A 219 15.85 -2.61 1.44
C LEU A 219 14.97 -2.74 0.18
N PRO A 220 13.92 -1.91 0.02
CA PRO A 220 13.16 -1.91 -1.21
C PRO A 220 14.14 -1.76 -2.37
N SER A 221 13.98 -2.62 -3.39
CA SER A 221 14.86 -2.70 -4.55
C SER A 221 15.25 -1.30 -5.04
N ARG A 222 16.52 -1.10 -5.43
CA ARG A 222 17.06 0.20 -5.93
C ARG A 222 16.12 0.88 -6.93
N ASN A 223 15.40 0.08 -7.71
CA ASN A 223 14.29 0.52 -8.53
C ASN A 223 12.98 0.54 -7.72
N LEU A 224 12.56 1.73 -7.30
CA LEU A 224 11.23 1.94 -6.74
C LEU A 224 10.16 1.64 -7.79
N PRO A 225 9.04 1.00 -7.41
CA PRO A 225 7.92 0.79 -8.32
C PRO A 225 7.36 2.13 -8.84
N ARG A 226 6.59 2.08 -9.93
CA ARG A 226 5.92 3.28 -10.47
C ARG A 226 5.08 3.96 -9.39
N PRO A 227 4.94 5.29 -9.40
CA PRO A 227 4.13 5.95 -8.39
C PRO A 227 2.68 5.44 -8.47
N MET A 228 2.14 5.07 -7.32
CA MET A 228 0.83 4.45 -7.17
C MET A 228 -0.28 5.34 -7.74
N TRP A 229 -0.18 6.67 -7.59
CA TRP A 229 -1.17 7.60 -8.16
C TRP A 229 -1.25 7.59 -9.70
N GLU A 230 -0.24 7.08 -10.42
CA GLU A 230 -0.29 6.88 -11.88
C GLU A 230 -1.03 5.59 -12.25
N VAL A 231 -1.02 4.59 -11.37
CA VAL A 231 -1.58 3.25 -11.63
C VAL A 231 -3.02 3.11 -11.12
N CYS A 232 -3.47 4.02 -10.25
CA CYS A 232 -4.83 4.07 -9.69
C CYS A 232 -5.91 4.51 -10.70
#